data_AF-A0A2V5M2N0-F1
#
_entry.id   AF-A0A2V5M2N0-F1
#
_cell.length_a   1.000
_cell.length_b   1.000
_cell.length_c   1.000
_cell.angle_alpha   90.00
_cell.angle_beta   90.00
_cell.angle_gamma   90.00
#
_symmetry.space_group_name_H-M   'P 1'
#
loop_
_entity.id
_entity.type
_entity.pdbx_description
1 polymer ?
#
loop_
_entity_poly.entity_id
_entity_poly.type
_entity_poly.pdbx_seq_one_letter_code
_entity_poly.pdbx_strand_id
1 'polypeptide(L)'
;MKSSARSHSCARALVAAVVFAAFSWTLLGSVSPQLHARIHPDANGGEHVCVITLITSGSYEHIAHIPLVSAPAPAVQFSEIPTLTPCWVQSPFLGACIFEHAPPALV
;
A
#
# COMPACT_ATOMS: atom_id res chain seq x y z
N MET A 1 10.35 37.68 40.77
CA MET A 1 10.70 36.86 39.59
C MET A 1 9.80 35.62 39.50
N LYS A 2 8.56 35.74 38.98
CA LYS A 2 7.65 34.59 38.74
C LYS A 2 6.90 34.66 37.38
N SER A 3 7.00 35.79 36.68
CA SER A 3 6.23 36.08 35.46
C SER A 3 6.75 35.31 34.23
N SER A 4 8.08 35.19 34.08
CA SER A 4 8.70 34.55 32.91
C SER A 4 8.34 33.06 32.78
N ALA A 5 8.37 32.29 33.88
CA ALA A 5 8.02 30.87 33.86
C ALA A 5 6.53 30.62 33.54
N ARG A 6 5.62 31.46 34.07
CA ARG A 6 4.17 31.36 33.81
C ARG A 6 3.83 31.74 32.37
N SER A 7 4.50 32.75 31.81
CA SER A 7 4.38 33.15 30.41
C SER A 7 4.83 32.03 29.46
N HIS A 8 5.93 31.36 29.77
CA HIS A 8 6.45 30.25 28.96
C HIS A 8 5.51 29.03 28.98
N SER A 9 4.97 28.69 30.14
CA SER A 9 3.97 27.60 30.26
C SER A 9 2.66 27.93 29.54
N CYS A 10 2.21 29.18 29.58
CA CYS A 10 1.02 29.63 28.85
C CYS A 10 1.24 29.56 27.34
N ALA A 11 2.38 30.03 26.84
CA ALA A 11 2.73 29.91 25.43
C ALA A 11 2.76 28.45 24.96
N ARG A 12 3.36 27.54 25.76
CA ARG A 12 3.39 26.11 25.44
C ARG A 12 1.99 25.48 25.44
N ALA A 13 1.13 25.87 26.37
CA ALA A 13 -0.25 25.40 26.41
C ALA A 13 -1.06 25.88 25.20
N LEU A 14 -0.86 27.13 24.77
CA LEU A 14 -1.47 27.66 23.56
C LEU A 14 -1.00 26.92 22.31
N VAL A 15 0.32 26.69 22.18
CA VAL A 15 0.88 25.89 21.07
C VAL A 15 0.30 24.48 21.07
N ALA A 16 0.24 23.81 22.21
CA ALA A 16 -0.32 22.47 22.32
C ALA A 16 -1.81 22.45 21.94
N ALA A 17 -2.59 23.44 22.38
CA ALA A 17 -4.01 23.54 22.05
C ALA A 17 -4.23 23.77 20.55
N VAL A 18 -3.41 24.62 19.91
CA VAL A 18 -3.47 24.86 18.46
C VAL A 18 -3.10 23.60 17.67
N VAL A 19 -2.02 22.91 18.06
CA VAL A 19 -1.60 21.66 17.41
C VAL A 19 -2.69 20.58 17.55
N PHE A 20 -3.27 20.46 18.75
CA PHE A 20 -4.36 19.51 19.00
C PHE A 20 -5.59 19.83 18.16
N ALA A 21 -6.02 21.09 18.11
CA ALA A 21 -7.17 21.52 17.31
C ALA A 21 -6.93 21.25 15.81
N ALA A 22 -5.74 21.54 15.30
CA ALA A 22 -5.38 21.24 13.91
C ALA A 22 -5.43 19.73 13.63
N PHE A 23 -4.85 18.91 14.50
CA PHE A 23 -4.87 17.45 14.35
C PHE A 23 -6.29 16.89 14.39
N SER A 24 -7.11 17.30 15.36
CA SER A 24 -8.51 16.89 15.46
C SER A 24 -9.33 17.29 14.23
N TRP A 25 -9.08 18.48 13.69
CA TRP A 25 -9.75 18.93 12.46
C TRP A 25 -9.37 18.06 11.26
N THR A 26 -8.08 17.75 11.10
CA THR A 26 -7.62 16.89 10.01
C THR A 26 -8.13 15.46 10.13
N LEU A 27 -8.24 14.94 11.36
CA LEU A 27 -8.83 13.62 11.65
C LEU A 27 -10.34 13.60 11.35
N LEU A 28 -11.05 14.68 11.66
CA LEU A 28 -12.46 14.79 11.31
C LEU A 28 -12.66 14.81 9.79
N GLY A 29 -11.78 15.50 9.06
CA GLY A 29 -11.73 15.48 7.60
C GLY A 29 -11.46 14.09 7.04
N SER A 30 -10.59 13.30 7.68
CA SER A 30 -10.20 11.96 7.18
C SER A 30 -11.32 10.93 7.29
N VAL A 31 -12.23 11.10 8.24
CA VAL A 31 -13.41 10.22 8.42
C VAL A 31 -14.68 10.74 7.73
N SER A 32 -14.68 11.96 7.20
CA SER A 32 -15.83 12.59 6.55
C SER A 32 -15.51 13.14 5.15
N PRO A 33 -15.74 12.36 4.09
CA PRO A 33 -15.52 12.80 2.70
C PRO A 33 -16.36 14.02 2.31
N GLN A 34 -17.55 14.17 2.90
CA GLN A 34 -18.45 15.30 2.64
C GLN A 34 -17.90 16.61 3.20
N LEU A 35 -17.26 16.57 4.38
CA LEU A 35 -16.58 17.72 4.95
C LEU A 35 -15.33 18.06 4.13
N HIS A 36 -14.58 17.04 3.73
CA HIS A 36 -13.41 17.21 2.88
C HIS A 36 -13.77 17.90 1.53
N ALA A 37 -14.84 17.45 0.88
CA ALA A 37 -15.35 18.04 -0.37
C ALA A 37 -15.89 19.47 -0.23
N ARG A 38 -16.32 19.88 0.99
CA ARG A 38 -16.73 21.26 1.26
C ARG A 38 -15.55 22.23 1.40
N ILE A 39 -14.39 21.70 1.80
CA ILE A 39 -13.17 22.50 1.96
C ILE A 39 -12.46 22.61 0.61
N HIS A 40 -12.42 21.52 -0.17
CA HIS A 40 -11.85 21.48 -1.51
C HIS A 40 -12.80 20.82 -2.51
N PRO A 41 -13.23 21.53 -3.57
CA PRO A 41 -14.14 20.96 -4.58
C PRO A 41 -13.49 19.85 -5.42
N ASP A 42 -12.16 19.79 -5.47
CA ASP A 42 -11.36 18.77 -6.16
C ASP A 42 -10.91 17.61 -5.23
N ALA A 43 -11.42 17.56 -3.99
CA ALA A 43 -11.03 16.57 -2.97
C ALA A 43 -11.20 15.09 -3.36
N ASN A 44 -11.94 14.80 -4.44
CA ASN A 44 -12.17 13.44 -4.94
C ASN A 44 -11.32 13.10 -6.18
N GLY A 45 -10.41 13.98 -6.60
CA GLY A 45 -9.45 13.69 -7.65
C GLY A 45 -8.44 12.63 -7.19
N GLY A 46 -8.20 11.60 -8.01
CA GLY A 46 -7.27 10.50 -7.67
C GLY A 46 -5.82 10.96 -7.41
N GLU A 47 -5.46 12.12 -7.95
CA GLU A 47 -4.13 12.74 -7.80
C GLU A 47 -4.08 13.76 -6.65
N HIS A 48 -5.18 13.99 -5.92
CA HIS A 48 -5.27 15.05 -4.90
C HIS A 48 -4.56 14.64 -3.60
N VAL A 49 -3.46 15.33 -3.29
CA VAL A 49 -2.67 15.11 -2.08
C VAL A 49 -2.86 16.29 -1.12
N CYS A 50 -3.47 16.02 0.03
CA CYS A 50 -3.62 16.97 1.11
C CYS A 50 -3.42 16.27 2.46
N VAL A 51 -3.32 17.04 3.55
CA VAL A 51 -3.10 16.48 4.90
C VAL A 51 -4.19 15.48 5.30
N ILE A 52 -5.44 15.68 4.85
CA ILE A 52 -6.56 14.76 5.10
C ILE A 52 -6.32 13.42 4.39
N THR A 53 -5.96 13.45 3.10
CA THR A 53 -5.71 12.23 2.33
C THR A 53 -4.46 11.49 2.82
N LEU A 54 -3.43 12.20 3.28
CA LEU A 54 -2.25 11.60 3.92
C LEU A 54 -2.60 10.86 5.22
N ILE A 55 -3.49 11.43 6.05
CA ILE A 55 -3.97 10.76 7.28
C ILE A 55 -4.82 9.53 6.93
N THR A 56 -5.71 9.65 5.95
CA THR A 56 -6.56 8.53 5.51
C THR A 56 -5.73 7.39 4.91
N SER A 57 -4.72 7.69 4.10
CA SER A 57 -3.89 6.68 3.42
C SER A 57 -2.78 6.12 4.29
N GLY A 58 -2.46 6.76 5.42
CA GLY A 58 -1.30 6.44 6.24
C GLY A 58 0.05 6.64 5.53
N SER A 59 0.04 7.26 4.34
CA SER A 59 1.22 7.41 3.49
C SER A 59 1.98 8.68 3.84
N TYR A 60 2.56 8.72 5.04
CA TYR A 60 3.30 9.88 5.54
C TYR A 60 4.69 10.04 4.89
N GLU A 61 5.26 8.94 4.41
CA GLU A 61 6.50 8.90 3.65
C GLU A 61 6.44 7.68 2.73
N HIS A 62 6.27 7.92 1.43
CA HIS A 62 6.68 6.93 0.44
C HIS A 62 7.14 7.70 -0.78
N ILE A 63 8.46 7.95 -0.88
CA ILE A 63 9.10 7.79 -2.19
C ILE A 63 8.56 6.45 -2.67
N ALA A 64 7.65 6.47 -3.64
CA ALA A 64 7.06 5.26 -4.18
C ALA A 64 8.23 4.33 -4.47
N HIS A 65 8.37 3.25 -3.70
CA HIS A 65 9.42 2.29 -3.97
C HIS A 65 9.19 1.84 -5.40
N ILE A 66 10.11 2.23 -6.31
CA ILE A 66 10.10 1.71 -7.66
C ILE A 66 10.11 0.19 -7.49
N PRO A 67 9.08 -0.53 -7.96
CA PRO A 67 9.03 -1.96 -7.77
C PRO A 67 10.29 -2.56 -8.37
N LEU A 68 11.17 -3.12 -7.53
CA LEU A 68 12.40 -3.78 -8.00
C LEU A 68 12.09 -4.97 -8.91
N VAL A 69 10.86 -5.49 -8.79
CA VAL A 69 10.31 -6.58 -9.58
C VAL A 69 8.91 -6.16 -10.03
N SER A 70 8.76 -5.97 -11.34
CA SER A 70 7.43 -5.92 -11.98
C SER A 70 6.88 -7.34 -12.07
N ALA A 71 5.55 -7.50 -11.93
CA ALA A 71 4.90 -8.74 -12.32
C ALA A 71 5.29 -9.06 -13.78
N PRO A 72 5.59 -10.34 -14.12
CA PRO A 72 5.80 -10.72 -15.50
C PRO A 72 4.60 -10.28 -16.32
N ALA A 73 4.82 -9.49 -17.37
CA ALA A 73 3.78 -9.20 -18.33
C ALA A 73 3.24 -10.54 -18.85
N PRO A 74 1.92 -10.71 -19.00
CA PRO A 74 1.36 -11.90 -19.62
C PRO A 74 2.02 -12.08 -20.98
N ALA A 75 2.94 -13.04 -21.09
CA ALA A 75 3.48 -13.42 -22.38
C ALA A 75 2.29 -13.88 -23.21
N VAL A 76 2.18 -13.36 -24.45
CA VAL A 76 1.24 -13.89 -25.44
C VAL A 76 1.44 -15.40 -25.43
N GLN A 77 0.40 -16.13 -25.01
CA GLN A 77 0.48 -17.57 -24.86
C GLN A 77 1.03 -18.15 -26.16
N PHE A 78 2.15 -18.86 -26.06
CA PHE A 78 2.65 -19.65 -27.16
C PHE A 78 1.60 -20.72 -27.43
N SER A 79 0.74 -20.46 -28.43
CA SER A 79 -0.30 -21.39 -28.89
C SER A 79 0.29 -22.61 -29.61
N GLU A 80 1.60 -22.67 -29.78
CA GLU A 80 2.28 -23.80 -30.38
C GLU A 80 3.18 -24.45 -29.33
N ILE A 81 2.63 -25.48 -28.69
CA ILE A 81 3.39 -26.41 -27.86
C ILE A 81 4.13 -27.31 -28.85
N PRO A 82 5.47 -27.25 -28.94
CA PRO A 82 6.22 -28.18 -29.78
C PRO A 82 5.87 -29.59 -29.34
N THR A 83 5.68 -30.50 -30.29
CA THR A 83 5.46 -31.91 -29.98
C THR A 83 6.65 -32.45 -29.19
N LEU A 84 6.51 -32.50 -27.86
CA LEU A 84 7.51 -33.07 -26.98
C LEU A 84 7.52 -34.58 -27.23
N THR A 85 8.56 -35.10 -27.87
CA THR A 85 8.80 -36.54 -27.92
C THR A 85 9.21 -36.99 -26.52
N PRO A 86 8.43 -37.86 -25.86
CA PRO A 86 8.82 -38.39 -24.56
C PRO A 86 10.06 -39.26 -24.75
N CYS A 87 11.21 -38.79 -24.26
CA CYS A 87 12.36 -39.64 -24.05
C CYS A 87 12.32 -40.13 -22.61
N TRP A 88 12.24 -41.45 -22.42
CA TRP A 88 12.37 -42.05 -21.11
C TRP A 88 13.82 -41.85 -20.64
N VAL A 89 14.04 -40.87 -19.78
CA VAL A 89 15.30 -40.72 -19.06
C VAL A 89 15.31 -41.66 -17.85
N GLN A 90 16.46 -42.29 -17.56
CA GLN A 90 16.59 -43.04 -16.31
C GLN A 90 16.33 -42.10 -15.13
N SER A 91 15.52 -42.54 -14.17
CA SER A 91 15.23 -41.77 -12.97
C SER A 91 16.54 -41.43 -12.25
N PRO A 92 16.87 -40.13 -12.07
CA PRO A 92 18.07 -39.74 -11.36
C PRO A 92 17.96 -40.00 -9.85
N PHE A 93 16.77 -40.31 -9.35
CA PHE A 93 16.51 -40.59 -7.93
C PHE A 93 16.20 -42.07 -7.73
N LEU A 94 17.16 -42.81 -7.17
CA LEU A 94 17.03 -44.23 -6.82
C LEU A 94 15.97 -44.53 -5.74
N GLY A 95 15.22 -43.54 -5.24
CA GLY A 95 14.26 -43.75 -4.16
C GLY A 95 13.19 -42.68 -3.95
N ALA A 96 12.98 -41.74 -4.89
CA ALA A 96 11.97 -40.70 -4.72
C ALA A 96 11.18 -40.44 -6.01
N CYS A 97 10.09 -41.17 -6.18
CA CYS A 97 9.11 -41.04 -7.27
C CYS A 97 8.09 -39.91 -6.99
N ILE A 98 8.55 -38.74 -6.54
CA ILE A 98 7.67 -37.67 -6.01
C ILE A 98 6.84 -37.00 -7.12
N PHE A 99 7.26 -37.10 -8.38
CA PHE A 99 6.58 -36.47 -9.53
C PHE A 99 6.17 -37.46 -10.63
N GLU A 100 6.16 -38.77 -10.36
CA GLU A 100 5.85 -39.80 -11.38
C GLU A 100 4.35 -40.02 -11.60
N HIS A 101 3.48 -39.35 -10.87
CA HIS A 101 2.04 -39.45 -11.05
C HIS A 101 1.53 -38.28 -11.87
N ALA A 102 1.26 -38.56 -13.15
CA ALA A 102 0.44 -37.67 -13.96
C ALA A 102 -0.94 -37.47 -13.27
N PRO A 103 -1.58 -36.30 -13.43
CA PRO A 103 -2.91 -36.07 -12.89
C PRO A 103 -3.88 -37.18 -13.35
N PRO A 104 -4.82 -37.63 -12.50
CA PRO A 104 -5.81 -38.63 -12.88
C PRO A 104 -6.61 -38.12 -14.08
N ALA A 105 -6.88 -39.02 -15.03
CA ALA A 105 -7.76 -38.71 -16.15
C ALA A 105 -9.16 -38.34 -15.61
N LEU A 106 -9.73 -37.25 -16.15
CA LEU A 106 -11.11 -36.88 -15.89
C LEU A 106 -12.00 -37.96 -16.53
N VAL A 107 -12.71 -38.71 -15.70
CA VAL A 107 -13.78 -39.65 -16.08
C VAL A 107 -15.11 -38.93 -16.15
#